data_AF-A0A431HEW3-F1
#
_entry.id   AF-A0A431HEW3-F1
#
_cell.length_a   1.000
_cell.length_b   1.000
_cell.length_c   1.000
_cell.angle_alpha   90.00
_cell.angle_beta   90.00
_cell.angle_gamma   90.00
#
_symmetry.space_group_name_H-M   'P 1'
#
loop_
_entity.id
_entity.type
_entity.pdbx_description
1 polymer ?
#
loop_
_entity_poly.entity_id
_entity_poly.type
_entity_poly.pdbx_seq_one_letter_code
_entity_poly.pdbx_strand_id
1 'polypeptide(L)'
;MPKYDFECKKCKCTYEELAPFDKTGKYPDVTCPECGSKSKEKVMSSCAYTFANPVGTDKWTSESQGHDYRFKHNLPKVIKERRDAEIASKMGKQPYKHIDDLNKDNSWGEVK
;
A
#
# COMPACT_ATOMS: atom_id res chain seq x y z
N MET A 1 18.72 -17.46 -18.70
CA MET A 1 18.71 -18.38 -17.54
C MET A 1 18.10 -17.65 -16.35
N PRO A 2 17.28 -18.31 -15.52
CA PRO A 2 16.83 -17.73 -14.27
C PRO A 2 18.02 -17.36 -13.38
N LYS A 3 17.89 -16.27 -12.63
CA LYS A 3 18.83 -15.90 -11.56
C LYS A 3 18.35 -16.48 -10.24
N TYR A 4 19.27 -16.99 -9.44
CA TYR A 4 18.99 -17.50 -8.11
C TYR A 4 19.99 -16.94 -7.11
N ASP A 5 19.49 -16.66 -5.92
CA ASP A 5 20.31 -16.26 -4.79
C ASP A 5 20.75 -17.50 -4.01
N PHE A 6 22.03 -17.61 -3.75
CA PHE A 6 22.64 -18.70 -2.98
C PHE A 6 23.40 -18.15 -1.78
N GLU A 7 23.31 -18.86 -0.67
CA GLU A 7 24.14 -18.63 0.51
C GLU A 7 25.09 -19.80 0.69
N CYS A 8 26.40 -19.53 0.75
CA CYS A 8 27.37 -20.59 0.98
C CYS A 8 27.45 -20.99 2.45
N LYS A 9 27.42 -22.30 2.75
CA LYS A 9 27.48 -22.81 4.14
C LYS A 9 28.82 -22.55 4.84
N LYS A 10 29.90 -22.31 4.10
CA LYS A 10 31.25 -22.11 4.65
C LYS A 10 31.56 -20.65 4.96
N CYS A 11 31.50 -19.78 3.95
CA CYS A 11 31.79 -18.34 4.11
C CYS A 11 30.57 -17.53 4.59
N LYS A 12 29.35 -18.09 4.54
CA LYS A 12 28.07 -17.36 4.71
C LYS A 12 27.89 -16.17 3.77
N CYS A 13 28.65 -16.14 2.68
CA CYS A 13 28.54 -15.12 1.67
C CYS A 13 27.35 -15.43 0.75
N THR A 14 26.53 -14.40 0.52
CA THR A 14 25.39 -14.44 -0.39
C THR A 14 25.82 -13.97 -1.78
N TYR A 15 25.41 -14.70 -2.81
CA TYR A 15 25.77 -14.38 -4.20
C TYR A 15 24.63 -14.77 -5.14
N GLU A 16 24.54 -14.05 -6.26
CA GLU A 16 23.54 -14.26 -7.30
C GLU A 16 24.21 -14.95 -8.49
N GLU A 17 23.64 -16.06 -8.95
CA GLU A 17 24.17 -16.81 -10.09
C GLU A 17 23.09 -17.26 -11.07
N LEU A 18 23.44 -17.31 -12.35
CA LEU A 18 22.59 -17.80 -13.43
C LEU A 18 22.70 -19.31 -13.49
N ALA A 19 21.61 -20.04 -13.22
CA ALA A 19 21.62 -21.50 -13.26
C ALA A 19 20.36 -22.06 -13.94
N PRO A 20 20.44 -23.23 -14.62
CA PRO A 20 19.27 -23.92 -15.13
C PRO A 20 18.41 -24.42 -13.96
N PHE A 21 17.09 -24.47 -14.15
CA PHE A 21 16.18 -24.96 -13.11
C PHE A 21 16.41 -26.44 -12.83
N ASP A 22 16.76 -26.75 -11.57
CA ASP A 22 16.90 -28.10 -11.07
C ASP A 22 15.77 -28.41 -10.07
N LYS A 23 14.98 -29.45 -10.37
CA LYS A 23 13.86 -29.91 -9.53
C LYS A 23 14.31 -30.36 -8.14
N THR A 24 15.55 -30.80 -7.99
CA THR A 24 16.10 -31.25 -6.70
C THR A 24 16.62 -30.10 -5.84
N GLY A 25 16.77 -28.90 -6.42
CA GLY A 25 17.25 -27.71 -5.72
C GLY A 25 18.74 -27.73 -5.35
N LYS A 26 19.54 -28.66 -5.88
CA LYS A 26 20.95 -28.84 -5.47
C LYS A 26 21.94 -28.02 -6.31
N TYR A 27 21.63 -27.74 -7.58
CA TYR A 27 22.44 -26.89 -8.49
C TYR A 27 23.94 -27.25 -8.44
N PRO A 28 24.36 -28.43 -8.91
CA PRO A 28 25.72 -28.95 -8.69
C PRO A 28 26.83 -28.11 -9.35
N ASP A 29 26.50 -27.37 -10.41
CA ASP A 29 27.47 -26.61 -11.22
C ASP A 29 27.83 -25.24 -10.62
N VAL A 30 27.01 -24.74 -9.70
CA VAL A 30 27.19 -23.43 -9.05
C VAL A 30 28.22 -23.57 -7.93
N THR A 31 29.22 -22.68 -7.88
CA THR A 31 30.27 -22.69 -6.85
C THR A 31 30.38 -21.35 -6.18
N CYS A 32 30.67 -21.36 -4.88
CA CYS A 32 30.89 -20.11 -4.15
C CYS A 32 32.11 -19.36 -4.72
N PRO A 33 31.97 -18.06 -5.07
CA PRO A 33 33.06 -17.28 -5.67
C PRO A 33 34.22 -16.99 -4.69
N GLU A 34 33.94 -16.93 -3.38
CA GLU A 34 34.94 -16.62 -2.33
C GLU A 34 35.79 -17.84 -1.93
N CYS A 35 35.15 -18.98 -1.71
CA CYS A 35 35.81 -20.17 -1.14
C CYS A 35 35.83 -21.40 -2.05
N GLY A 36 35.27 -21.30 -3.26
CA GLY A 36 35.17 -22.40 -4.23
C GLY A 36 34.31 -23.58 -3.77
N SER A 37 33.60 -23.45 -2.64
CA SER A 37 32.84 -24.58 -2.09
C SER A 37 31.56 -24.83 -2.86
N LYS A 38 31.20 -26.11 -3.02
CA LYS A 38 29.94 -26.57 -3.64
C LYS A 38 28.75 -26.58 -2.67
N SER A 39 29.01 -26.35 -1.39
CA SER A 39 28.03 -26.41 -0.32
C SER A 39 27.33 -25.06 -0.15
N LYS A 40 26.05 -25.02 -0.51
CA LYS A 40 25.22 -23.83 -0.56
C LYS A 40 23.76 -24.15 -0.28
N GLU A 41 23.02 -23.14 0.15
CA GLU A 41 21.56 -23.18 0.27
C GLU A 41 20.97 -22.16 -0.69
N LYS A 42 19.89 -22.55 -1.36
CA LYS A 42 19.13 -21.64 -2.21
C LYS A 42 18.31 -20.73 -1.30
N VAL A 43 18.59 -19.44 -1.34
CA VAL A 43 17.81 -18.45 -0.63
C VAL A 43 16.65 -18.05 -1.54
N MET A 44 15.43 -18.00 -0.98
CA MET A 44 14.35 -17.37 -1.72
C MET A 44 14.57 -15.87 -1.70
N SER A 45 14.80 -15.29 -2.88
CA SER A 45 14.80 -13.85 -3.04
C SER A 45 13.46 -13.32 -2.57
N SER A 46 13.45 -12.52 -1.51
CA SER A 46 12.23 -11.92 -0.98
C SER A 46 11.68 -10.95 -2.02
N CYS A 47 10.66 -11.36 -2.77
CA CYS A 47 9.92 -10.46 -3.62
C CYS A 47 9.16 -9.48 -2.72
N ALA A 48 9.61 -8.23 -2.65
CA ALA A 48 8.82 -7.15 -2.06
C ALA A 48 7.60 -6.91 -2.97
N TYR A 49 6.48 -7.58 -2.67
CA TYR A 49 5.24 -7.37 -3.40
C TYR A 49 4.67 -6.00 -3.06
N THR A 50 4.87 -5.02 -3.94
CA THR A 50 4.13 -3.76 -3.90
C THR A 50 2.81 -3.95 -4.64
N PHE A 51 1.71 -4.10 -3.91
CA PHE A 51 0.38 -4.17 -4.51
C PHE A 51 0.01 -2.80 -5.10
N ALA A 52 -0.31 -2.76 -6.40
CA ALA A 52 -0.75 -1.54 -7.08
C ALA A 52 -2.09 -1.02 -6.53
N ASN A 53 -2.94 -1.92 -6.01
CA ASN A 53 -4.17 -1.57 -5.32
C ASN A 53 -4.09 -2.05 -3.86
N PRO A 54 -3.96 -1.13 -2.90
CA PRO A 54 -3.86 -1.46 -1.48
C PRO A 54 -5.22 -1.75 -0.85
N VAL A 55 -6.34 -1.49 -1.54
CA VAL A 55 -7.69 -1.78 -1.02
C VAL A 55 -7.83 -3.29 -0.79
N GLY A 56 -8.07 -3.69 0.46
CA GLY A 56 -8.16 -5.09 0.87
C GLY A 56 -6.84 -5.78 1.21
N THR A 57 -5.71 -5.05 1.19
CA THR A 57 -4.43 -5.55 1.73
C THR A 57 -4.33 -5.32 3.23
N ASP A 58 -3.37 -5.96 3.89
CA ASP A 58 -3.12 -5.79 5.33
C ASP A 58 -2.86 -4.31 5.71
N LYS A 59 -2.27 -3.53 4.79
CA LYS A 59 -2.09 -2.07 4.97
C LYS A 59 -3.42 -1.30 5.09
N TRP A 60 -4.48 -1.80 4.46
CA TRP A 60 -5.83 -1.20 4.51
C TRP A 60 -6.60 -1.60 5.77
N THR A 61 -6.42 -2.84 6.24
CA THR A 61 -7.12 -3.41 7.39
C THR A 61 -6.34 -3.32 8.71
N SER A 62 -5.07 -2.91 8.67
CA SER A 62 -4.21 -2.77 9.83
C SER A 62 -4.87 -1.93 10.93
N GLU A 63 -4.91 -2.46 12.15
CA GLU A 63 -5.47 -1.75 13.31
C GLU A 63 -4.69 -0.48 13.67
N SER A 64 -3.37 -0.49 13.46
CA SER A 64 -2.50 0.61 13.85
C SER A 64 -2.38 1.71 12.80
N GLN A 65 -2.41 1.37 11.51
CA GLN A 65 -2.16 2.33 10.41
C GLN A 65 -3.27 2.40 9.35
N GLY A 66 -4.24 1.48 9.38
CA GLY A 66 -5.27 1.36 8.34
C GLY A 66 -6.29 2.50 8.34
N HIS A 67 -6.60 3.10 9.49
CA HIS A 67 -7.51 4.26 9.56
C HIS A 67 -6.94 5.47 8.80
N ASP A 68 -5.73 5.90 9.17
CA ASP A 68 -5.06 7.04 8.54
C ASP A 68 -4.83 6.84 7.05
N TYR A 69 -4.49 5.61 6.66
CA TYR A 69 -4.31 5.26 5.26
C TYR A 69 -5.61 5.42 4.46
N ARG A 70 -6.73 4.87 4.96
CA ARG A 70 -8.06 4.98 4.34
C ARG A 70 -8.51 6.44 4.24
N PHE A 71 -8.29 7.22 5.30
CA PHE A 71 -8.64 8.62 5.33
C PHE A 71 -7.89 9.40 4.23
N LYS A 72 -6.55 9.31 4.21
CA LYS A 72 -5.72 10.02 3.23
C LYS A 72 -5.98 9.58 1.79
N HIS A 73 -6.28 8.30 1.58
CA HIS A 73 -6.61 7.75 0.27
C HIS A 73 -7.97 8.24 -0.25
N ASN A 74 -8.99 8.33 0.61
CA ASN A 74 -10.35 8.69 0.20
C ASN A 74 -10.62 10.20 0.20
N LEU A 75 -9.92 10.97 1.04
CA LEU A 75 -10.16 12.41 1.19
C LEU A 75 -10.07 13.19 -0.14
N PRO A 76 -9.06 12.99 -1.02
CA PRO A 76 -8.98 13.69 -2.29
C PRO A 76 -10.18 13.40 -3.20
N LYS A 77 -10.65 12.15 -3.21
CA LYS A 77 -11.82 11.72 -3.97
C LYS A 77 -13.08 12.44 -3.48
N VAL A 78 -13.32 12.45 -2.17
CA VAL A 78 -14.51 13.09 -1.58
C VAL A 78 -14.50 14.60 -1.80
N ILE A 79 -13.34 15.25 -1.69
CA ILE A 79 -13.21 16.70 -1.97
C ILE A 79 -13.56 16.99 -3.43
N LYS A 80 -13.09 16.17 -4.37
CA LYS A 80 -13.41 16.32 -5.79
C LYS A 80 -14.90 16.12 -6.05
N GLU A 81 -15.48 15.04 -5.53
CA GLU A 81 -16.92 14.77 -5.66
C GLU A 81 -17.77 15.90 -5.10
N ARG A 82 -17.38 16.48 -3.96
CA ARG A 82 -18.04 17.65 -3.39
C ARG A 82 -17.97 18.85 -4.32
N ARG A 83 -16.79 19.17 -4.87
CA ARG A 83 -16.63 20.29 -5.81
C ARG A 83 -17.45 20.09 -7.08
N ASP A 84 -17.41 18.88 -7.65
CA ASP A 84 -18.15 18.54 -8.86
C ASP A 84 -19.67 18.65 -8.61
N ALA A 85 -20.14 18.22 -7.43
CA ALA A 85 -21.52 18.38 -7.01
C ALA A 85 -21.91 19.86 -6.78
N GLU A 86 -21.04 20.67 -6.19
CA GLU A 86 -21.26 22.12 -6.03
C GLU A 86 -21.35 22.85 -7.38
N ILE A 87 -20.54 22.45 -8.37
CA ILE A 87 -20.59 22.98 -9.74
C ILE A 87 -21.87 22.53 -10.47
N ALA A 88 -22.25 21.26 -10.32
CA ALA A 88 -23.44 20.70 -10.96
C ALA A 88 -24.74 21.16 -10.29
N SER A 89 -24.68 21.58 -9.03
CA SER A 89 -25.82 22.04 -8.26
C SER A 89 -26.41 23.32 -8.86
N LYS A 90 -27.70 23.25 -9.18
CA LYS A 90 -28.49 24.42 -9.60
C LYS A 90 -28.91 25.31 -8.43
N MET A 91 -28.53 24.96 -7.20
CA MET A 91 -29.03 25.59 -5.98
C MET A 91 -28.31 26.92 -5.63
N GLY A 92 -27.37 27.38 -6.45
CA GLY A 92 -26.61 28.62 -6.22
C GLY A 92 -25.55 28.50 -5.11
N LYS A 93 -24.84 29.60 -4.83
CA LYS A 93 -23.72 29.63 -3.87
C LYS A 93 -24.14 29.42 -2.41
N GLN A 94 -25.38 29.72 -2.06
CA GLN A 94 -25.94 29.52 -0.72
C GLN A 94 -27.33 28.88 -0.84
N PRO A 95 -27.40 27.53 -0.89
CA PRO A 95 -28.67 26.82 -1.03
C PRO A 95 -29.53 26.93 0.23
N TYR A 96 -28.91 27.18 1.38
CA TYR A 96 -29.60 27.38 2.66
C TYR A 96 -29.74 28.86 2.94
N LYS A 97 -30.88 29.24 3.51
CA LYS A 97 -31.08 30.59 4.05
C LYS A 97 -30.09 30.81 5.20
N HIS A 98 -29.57 32.03 5.31
CA HIS A 98 -28.79 32.44 6.48
C HIS A 98 -29.72 32.41 7.71
N ILE A 99 -29.42 31.54 8.67
CA ILE A 99 -30.12 31.47 9.96
C ILE A 99 -29.14 32.00 11.02
N ASP A 100 -29.54 33.05 11.75
CA ASP A 100 -28.76 33.56 12.89
C ASP A 100 -29.37 33.00 14.19
N ASP A 101 -28.94 31.80 14.55
CA ASP A 101 -29.38 31.09 15.75
C ASP A 101 -28.85 31.72 17.06
N LEU A 102 -27.96 32.72 16.98
CA LEU A 102 -27.27 33.28 18.14
C LEU A 102 -27.90 34.58 18.64
N ASN A 103 -28.48 35.40 17.76
CA ASN A 103 -28.88 36.78 18.11
C ASN A 103 -30.38 37.10 17.98
N LYS A 104 -31.25 36.08 17.96
CA LYS A 104 -32.72 36.13 17.77
C LYS A 104 -33.14 36.20 16.30
N ASP A 105 -33.37 35.03 15.71
CA ASP A 105 -34.18 34.92 14.50
C ASP A 105 -35.67 34.83 14.89
N ASN A 106 -36.56 35.41 14.07
CA ASN A 106 -38.02 35.23 14.14
C ASN A 106 -38.44 33.75 14.00
N SER A 107 -37.51 32.88 13.62
CA SER A 107 -37.66 31.44 13.46
C SER A 107 -37.93 30.66 14.76
N TRP A 108 -37.63 31.23 15.93
CA TRP A 108 -37.73 30.51 17.22
C TRP A 108 -39.15 30.42 17.81
N GLY A 109 -40.13 31.15 17.24
CA GLY A 109 -41.51 31.17 17.74
C GLY A 109 -41.64 31.66 19.19
N GLU A 110 -42.86 31.85 19.68
CA GLU A 110 -43.08 32.06 21.12
C GLU A 110 -42.94 30.72 21.86
N VAL A 111 -42.00 30.65 22.81
CA VAL A 111 -41.91 29.53 23.76
C VAL A 111 -43.10 29.66 24.71
N LYS A 112 -44.07 28.74 24.62
CA LYS A 112 -45.20 28.63 25.55
C LYS A 112 -44.79 28.05 26.89
#